data_AF-A0A117IB86-F1
#
_entry.id   AF-A0A117IB86-F1
#
_cell.length_a   1.000
_cell.length_b   1.000
_cell.length_c   1.000
_cell.angle_alpha   90.00
_cell.angle_beta   90.00
_cell.angle_gamma   90.00
#
_symmetry.space_group_name_H-M   'P 1'
#
loop_
_entity.id
_entity.type
_entity.pdbx_description
1 polymer ?
#
loop_
_entity_poly.entity_id
_entity_poly.type
_entity_poly.pdbx_seq_one_letter_code
_entity_poly.pdbx_strand_id
1 'polypeptide(L)'
;MVLDHLGEYRSVYAACAAIGPKVGVGKESLRRWVLQAQVDAAERPGVTTAEQQRIRELERENRDLKEANEILKAASIFFARELDPRNR
;
A
#
# COMPACT_ATOMS: atom_id res chain seq x y z
N MET A 1 -22.36 -0.19 -12.19
CA MET A 1 -21.61 -0.14 -10.91
C MET A 1 -22.17 0.97 -10.03
N VAL A 2 -21.91 0.99 -8.70
CA VAL A 2 -22.43 2.04 -7.79
C VAL A 2 -22.07 3.46 -8.25
N LEU A 3 -20.88 3.61 -8.86
CA LEU A 3 -20.39 4.87 -9.42
C LEU A 3 -21.33 5.43 -10.50
N ASP A 4 -21.88 4.57 -11.36
CA ASP A 4 -22.74 4.96 -12.49
C ASP A 4 -24.10 5.53 -12.03
N HIS A 5 -24.52 5.19 -10.80
CA HIS A 5 -25.81 5.61 -10.23
C HIS A 5 -25.65 6.72 -9.19
N LEU A 6 -24.46 7.27 -8.96
CA LEU A 6 -24.25 8.27 -7.91
C LEU A 6 -25.12 9.53 -8.08
N GLY A 7 -25.42 9.92 -9.32
CA GLY A 7 -26.29 11.05 -9.63
C GLY A 7 -27.77 10.84 -9.29
N GLU A 8 -28.20 9.59 -9.08
CA GLU A 8 -29.59 9.24 -8.73
C GLU A 8 -29.87 9.39 -7.23
N TYR A 9 -28.83 9.55 -6.41
CA TYR A 9 -28.92 9.63 -4.96
C TYR A 9 -28.41 10.98 -4.43
N ARG A 10 -29.00 11.47 -3.34
CA ARG A 10 -28.60 12.74 -2.68
C ARG A 10 -27.14 12.74 -2.23
N SER A 11 -26.53 11.57 -1.99
CA SER A 11 -25.14 11.44 -1.57
C SER A 11 -24.59 10.04 -1.84
N VAL A 12 -23.26 9.93 -1.87
CA VAL A 12 -22.53 8.63 -1.91
C VAL A 12 -22.98 7.70 -0.78
N TYR A 13 -23.23 8.25 0.41
CA TYR A 13 -23.73 7.47 1.55
C TYR A 13 -25.11 6.88 1.26
N ALA A 14 -26.04 7.67 0.71
CA ALA A 14 -27.37 7.21 0.36
C ALA A 14 -27.33 6.11 -0.71
N ALA A 15 -26.48 6.27 -1.74
CA ALA A 15 -26.26 5.25 -2.77
C ALA A 15 -25.73 3.94 -2.17
N CYS A 16 -24.69 4.03 -1.32
CA CYS A 16 -24.08 2.85 -0.69
C CYS A 16 -25.03 2.15 0.29
N ALA A 17 -25.86 2.89 1.02
CA ALA A 17 -26.87 2.32 1.91
C ALA A 17 -27.98 1.58 1.14
N ALA A 18 -28.37 2.09 -0.02
CA ALA A 18 -29.39 1.48 -0.86
C ALA A 18 -28.88 0.27 -1.66
N ILE A 19 -27.64 0.31 -2.13
CA ILE A 19 -27.07 -0.72 -3.01
C ILE A 19 -26.36 -1.83 -2.21
N GLY A 20 -25.70 -1.50 -1.09
CA GLY A 20 -24.95 -2.47 -0.28
C GLY A 20 -25.68 -3.77 0.00
N PRO A 21 -26.93 -3.75 0.54
CA PRO A 21 -27.72 -4.96 0.76
C PRO A 21 -28.01 -5.76 -0.51
N LYS A 22 -28.18 -5.10 -1.66
CA LYS A 22 -28.49 -5.75 -2.94
C LYS A 22 -27.30 -6.54 -3.50
N VAL A 23 -26.08 -6.13 -3.13
CA VAL A 23 -24.83 -6.78 -3.57
C VAL A 23 -24.15 -7.57 -2.45
N GLY A 24 -24.79 -7.73 -1.29
CA GLY A 24 -24.25 -8.46 -0.15
C GLY A 24 -23.05 -7.80 0.53
N VAL A 25 -22.84 -6.50 0.34
CA VAL A 25 -21.70 -5.75 0.91
C VAL A 25 -22.21 -4.77 1.97
N GLY A 26 -21.51 -4.70 3.10
CA GLY A 26 -21.80 -3.70 4.12
C GLY A 26 -21.69 -2.27 3.58
N LYS A 27 -22.65 -1.41 3.91
CA LYS A 27 -22.73 -0.02 3.42
C LYS A 27 -21.41 0.76 3.54
N GLU A 28 -20.70 0.56 4.66
CA GLU A 28 -19.47 1.32 4.95
C GLU A 28 -18.28 0.78 4.16
N SER A 29 -18.18 -0.55 3.98
CA SER A 29 -17.17 -1.15 3.11
C SER A 29 -17.35 -0.67 1.66
N LEU A 30 -18.58 -0.70 1.17
CA LEU A 30 -18.90 -0.23 -0.17
C LEU A 30 -18.57 1.26 -0.35
N ARG A 31 -18.91 2.09 0.65
CA ARG A 31 -18.55 3.51 0.65
C ARG A 31 -17.05 3.74 0.59
N ARG A 32 -16.26 2.99 1.36
CA ARG A 32 -14.79 3.11 1.33
C ARG A 32 -14.22 2.76 -0.05
N TRP A 33 -14.73 1.70 -0.68
CA TRP A 33 -14.30 1.32 -2.04
C TRP A 33 -14.68 2.37 -3.08
N VAL A 34 -15.89 2.94 -2.99
CA VAL A 34 -16.30 4.04 -3.87
C VAL A 34 -15.39 5.26 -3.70
N LEU A 35 -15.08 5.65 -2.46
CA LEU A 35 -14.19 6.78 -2.20
C LEU A 35 -12.76 6.51 -2.71
N GLN A 36 -12.25 5.28 -2.54
CA GLN A 36 -10.94 4.91 -3.08
C GLN A 36 -10.94 4.92 -4.60
N ALA A 37 -12.00 4.45 -5.25
CA ALA A 37 -12.13 4.49 -6.71
C ALA A 37 -12.15 5.94 -7.23
N GLN A 38 -12.79 6.87 -6.52
CA GLN A 38 -12.72 8.30 -6.85
C GLN A 38 -11.30 8.88 -6.72
N VAL A 39 -10.53 8.42 -5.73
CA VAL A 39 -9.11 8.80 -5.58
C VAL A 39 -8.29 8.24 -6.74
N ASP A 40 -8.50 6.96 -7.08
CA ASP A 40 -7.79 6.28 -8.17
C ASP A 40 -8.14 6.90 -9.54
N ALA A 41 -9.34 7.47 -9.70
CA ALA A 41 -9.76 8.22 -10.88
C ALA A 41 -9.36 9.71 -10.87
N ALA A 42 -8.61 10.17 -9.86
CA ALA A 42 -8.22 11.57 -9.66
C ALA A 42 -9.40 12.56 -9.50
N GLU A 43 -10.60 12.07 -9.17
CA GLU A 43 -11.77 12.90 -8.86
C GLU A 43 -11.75 13.44 -7.43
N ARG A 44 -10.89 12.85 -6.58
CA ARG A 44 -10.74 13.21 -5.18
C ARG A 44 -9.26 13.16 -4.78
N PRO A 45 -8.77 14.11 -3.95
CA PRO A 45 -7.42 13.99 -3.40
C PRO A 45 -7.29 12.78 -2.46
N GLY A 46 -6.17 12.08 -2.56
CA GLY A 46 -5.84 10.94 -1.72
C GLY A 46 -4.66 10.16 -2.30
N VAL A 47 -4.21 9.13 -1.59
CA VAL A 47 -3.20 8.20 -2.10
C VAL A 47 -3.92 7.11 -2.89
N THR A 48 -3.56 6.99 -4.16
CA THR A 48 -4.11 5.96 -5.05
C THR A 48 -3.68 4.57 -4.61
N THR A 49 -4.45 3.57 -5.00
CA THR A 49 -4.13 2.17 -4.75
C THR A 49 -2.77 1.79 -5.37
N ALA A 50 -2.42 2.36 -6.52
CA ALA A 50 -1.15 2.16 -7.20
C ALA A 50 0.04 2.75 -6.41
N GLU A 51 -0.10 3.97 -5.90
CA GLU A 51 0.92 4.61 -5.06
C GLU A 51 1.14 3.83 -3.75
N GLN A 52 0.06 3.39 -3.10
CA GLN A 52 0.16 2.56 -1.90
C GLN A 52 0.91 1.25 -2.17
N GLN A 53 0.63 0.61 -3.30
CA GLN A 53 1.31 -0.62 -3.71
C GLN A 53 2.80 -0.36 -3.96
N ARG A 54 3.15 0.73 -4.66
CA ARG A 54 4.54 1.11 -4.91
C ARG A 54 5.31 1.40 -3.62
N ILE A 55 4.69 2.08 -2.66
CA ILE A 55 5.28 2.34 -1.35
C ILE A 55 5.61 1.02 -0.63
N ARG A 56 4.67 0.06 -0.62
CA ARG A 56 4.89 -1.26 0.03
C ARG A 56 6.04 -2.03 -0.61
N GLU A 57 6.14 -1.98 -1.94
CA GLU A 57 7.24 -2.62 -2.66
C GLU A 57 8.59 -1.98 -2.31
N LEU A 58 8.65 -0.66 -2.32
CA LEU A 58 9.86 0.08 -1.95
C LEU A 58 10.26 -0.16 -0.50
N GLU A 59 9.30 -0.21 0.42
CA GLU A 59 9.56 -0.53 1.82
C GLU A 59 10.11 -1.95 1.99
N ARG A 60 9.61 -2.91 1.20
CA ARG A 60 10.14 -4.28 1.19
C ARG A 60 11.57 -4.31 0.66
N GLU A 61 11.81 -3.73 -0.50
CA GLU A 61 13.13 -3.66 -1.11
C GLU A 61 14.14 -2.97 -0.17
N ASN A 62 13.73 -1.90 0.50
CA ASN A 62 14.58 -1.19 1.46
C ASN A 62 14.96 -2.05 2.67
N ARG A 63 14.04 -2.90 3.16
CA ARG A 63 14.35 -3.85 4.24
C ARG A 63 15.34 -4.91 3.77
N ASP A 64 15.10 -5.50 2.61
CA ASP A 64 15.97 -6.54 2.05
C ASP A 64 17.38 -6.00 1.79
N LEU A 65 17.49 -4.77 1.25
CA LEU A 65 18.76 -4.10 1.03
C LEU A 65 19.51 -3.79 2.33
N LYS A 66 18.79 -3.38 3.38
CA LYS A 66 19.39 -3.14 4.70
C LYS A 66 19.95 -4.43 5.30
N GLU A 67 19.20 -5.51 5.23
CA GLU A 67 19.66 -6.83 5.70
C GLU A 67 20.91 -7.29 4.96
N ALA A 68 20.90 -7.22 3.62
CA ALA A 68 22.07 -7.56 2.81
C ALA A 68 23.28 -6.69 3.17
N ASN A 69 23.08 -5.39 3.40
CA ASN A 69 24.16 -4.48 3.76
C ASN A 69 24.78 -4.85 5.13
N GLU A 70 23.96 -5.22 6.11
CA GLU A 70 24.47 -5.68 7.41
C GLU A 70 25.27 -6.98 7.31
N ILE A 71 24.84 -7.94 6.48
CA ILE A 71 25.60 -9.16 6.20
C ILE A 71 26.97 -8.81 5.59
N LEU A 72 26.99 -7.92 4.59
CA LEU A 72 28.23 -7.51 3.93
C LEU A 72 29.18 -6.78 4.87
N LYS A 73 28.66 -5.92 5.76
CA LYS A 73 29.47 -5.27 6.81
C LYS A 73 30.07 -6.29 7.76
N ALA A 74 29.27 -7.26 8.24
CA ALA A 74 29.75 -8.31 9.12
C ALA A 74 30.86 -9.15 8.46
N ALA A 75 30.66 -9.54 7.19
CA ALA A 75 31.67 -10.26 6.41
C ALA A 75 32.96 -9.44 6.25
N SER A 76 32.84 -8.15 5.95
CA SER A 76 33.99 -7.24 5.79
C SER A 76 34.81 -7.12 7.08
N ILE A 77 34.14 -7.01 8.22
CA ILE A 77 34.79 -6.98 9.55
C ILE A 77 35.49 -8.32 9.84
N PHE A 78 34.82 -9.44 9.53
CA PHE A 78 35.40 -10.78 9.71
C PHE A 78 36.69 -10.95 8.89
N PHE A 79 36.65 -10.65 7.59
CA PHE A 79 37.84 -10.77 6.73
C PHE A 79 38.95 -9.81 7.11
N ALA A 80 38.63 -8.57 7.51
CA ALA A 80 39.64 -7.62 7.98
C ALA A 80 40.39 -8.12 9.23
N ARG A 81 39.71 -8.86 10.12
CA ARG A 81 40.33 -9.47 11.31
C ARG A 81 41.21 -10.67 10.98
N GLU A 82 40.80 -11.53 10.05
CA GLU A 82 41.59 -12.70 9.60
C GLU A 82 42.86 -12.28 8.85
N LEU A 83 42.82 -11.15 8.15
CA LEU A 83 43.95 -10.61 7.39
C LEU A 83 44.91 -9.75 8.23
N ASP A 84 44.62 -9.51 9.51
CA ASP A 84 45.51 -8.73 10.40
C ASP A 84 46.80 -9.53 10.68
N PRO A 85 47.99 -9.04 10.28
CA PRO A 85 49.26 -9.73 10.51
C PRO A 85 49.59 -9.95 11.99
N ARG A 86 48.92 -9.23 12.90
CA ARG A 86 49.10 -9.35 14.35
C ARG A 86 48.35 -10.54 14.97
N ASN A 87 47.38 -11.11 14.23
CA ASN A 87 46.62 -12.28 14.64
C ASN A 87 47.23 -13.61 14.12
N ARG A 88 48.41 -13.56 13.49
CA ARG A 88 49.10 -14.72 12.88
C ARG A 88 50.29 -15.19 13.69
#